data_AF-A0A2V6ACN4-F1
#
_entry.id   AF-A0A2V6ACN4-F1
#
_cell.length_a   1.000
_cell.length_b   1.000
_cell.length_c   1.000
_cell.angle_alpha   90.00
_cell.angle_beta   90.00
_cell.angle_gamma   90.00
#
_symmetry.space_group_name_H-M   'P 1'
#
loop_
_entity.id
_entity.type
_entity.pdbx_description
1 polymer ?
#
loop_
_entity_poly.entity_id
_entity_poly.type
_entity_poly.pdbx_seq_one_letter_code
_entity_poly.pdbx_strand_id
1 'polypeptide(L)'
;MADTLLGQNEQLRKQLSIEQESVRTLTSSLAESNAEAELFRRKYSDLELRMEALGLASANKDRGKLEQRLLAAVSDLQLAQKERHEYRDQMLRLNEAMLRYLQTSQGGDAQARMDVETELRSINELVTRSTNGPDAPQPSLMDGSVISVKDEWSFVVGNLGERQGVKIGMPMRVIRNDRKIATLRVVDVRQKICGAVIQEMDSEKEKIRVGDRLQVDAQPNVSLK
;
A
#
# COMPACT_ATOMS: atom_id res chain seq x y z
N MET A 1 -51.71 -32.17 -67.98
CA MET A 1 -50.32 -32.65 -67.76
C MET A 1 -49.28 -31.54 -67.91
N ALA A 2 -49.45 -30.56 -68.82
CA ALA A 2 -48.55 -29.41 -68.94
C ALA A 2 -48.62 -28.43 -67.74
N ASP A 3 -49.83 -28.08 -67.27
CA ASP A 3 -49.99 -27.13 -66.16
C ASP A 3 -49.44 -27.64 -64.82
N THR A 4 -49.52 -28.95 -64.58
CA THR A 4 -48.95 -29.59 -63.39
C THR A 4 -47.42 -29.57 -63.38
N LEU A 5 -46.78 -29.66 -64.55
CA LEU A 5 -45.32 -29.57 -64.70
C LEU A 5 -44.80 -28.14 -64.56
N LEU A 6 -45.60 -27.15 -64.99
CA LEU A 6 -45.29 -25.73 -64.78
C LEU A 6 -45.39 -25.34 -63.30
N GLY A 7 -46.45 -25.78 -62.60
CA GLY A 7 -46.59 -25.54 -61.16
C GLY A 7 -45.47 -26.18 -60.33
N GLN A 8 -45.02 -27.39 -60.71
CA GLN A 8 -43.86 -28.05 -60.09
C GLN A 8 -42.55 -27.29 -60.34
N ASN A 9 -42.35 -26.76 -61.55
CA ASN A 9 -41.17 -25.93 -61.86
C ASN A 9 -41.14 -24.64 -61.04
N GLU A 10 -42.29 -23.99 -60.85
CA GLU A 10 -42.38 -22.79 -60.02
C GLU A 10 -42.12 -23.09 -58.54
N GLN A 11 -42.64 -24.20 -58.02
CA GLN A 11 -42.35 -24.64 -56.64
C GLN A 11 -40.88 -24.96 -56.43
N LEU A 12 -40.25 -25.68 -57.38
CA LEU A 12 -38.82 -25.98 -57.34
C LEU A 12 -37.98 -24.71 -57.37
N ARG A 13 -38.32 -23.73 -58.22
CA ARG A 13 -37.62 -22.43 -58.26
C ARG A 13 -37.75 -21.66 -56.94
N LYS A 14 -38.93 -21.70 -56.31
CA LYS A 14 -39.14 -21.07 -54.99
C LYS A 14 -38.31 -21.75 -53.91
N GLN A 15 -38.27 -23.08 -53.87
CA GLN A 15 -37.43 -23.84 -52.93
C GLN A 15 -35.95 -23.52 -53.13
N LEU A 16 -35.49 -23.51 -54.38
CA LEU A 16 -34.09 -23.24 -54.71
C LEU A 16 -33.69 -21.80 -54.33
N SER A 17 -34.60 -20.84 -54.46
CA SER A 17 -34.40 -19.46 -53.98
C SER A 17 -34.27 -19.38 -52.45
N ILE A 18 -35.14 -20.09 -51.72
CA ILE A 18 -35.13 -20.11 -50.25
C ILE A 18 -33.84 -20.77 -49.75
N GLU A 19 -33.41 -21.86 -50.40
CA GLU A 19 -32.20 -22.58 -50.04
C GLU A 19 -30.93 -21.78 -50.38
N GLN A 20 -30.92 -21.04 -51.50
CA GLN A 20 -29.83 -20.10 -51.80
C GLN A 20 -29.76 -18.96 -50.77
N GLU A 21 -30.90 -18.46 -50.32
CA GLU A 21 -30.97 -17.41 -49.29
C GLU A 21 -30.53 -17.93 -47.92
N SER A 22 -30.89 -19.17 -47.55
CA SER A 22 -30.42 -19.79 -46.31
C SER A 22 -28.92 -20.06 -46.33
N VAL A 23 -28.36 -20.53 -47.45
CA VAL A 23 -26.91 -20.70 -47.61
C VAL A 23 -26.18 -19.37 -47.49
N ARG A 24 -26.74 -18.30 -48.08
CA ARG A 24 -26.15 -16.95 -48.03
C ARG A 24 -26.18 -16.35 -46.62
N THR A 25 -27.28 -16.54 -45.89
CA THR A 25 -27.37 -16.06 -44.49
C THR A 25 -26.44 -16.83 -43.57
N LEU A 26 -26.35 -18.16 -43.73
CA LEU A 26 -25.42 -19.00 -42.98
C LEU A 26 -23.95 -18.66 -43.26
N THR A 27 -23.58 -18.42 -44.52
CA THR A 27 -22.22 -17.99 -44.86
C THR A 27 -21.90 -16.61 -44.31
N SER A 28 -22.84 -15.66 -44.35
CA SER A 28 -22.65 -14.34 -43.74
C SER A 28 -22.46 -14.44 -42.23
N SER A 29 -23.27 -15.25 -41.54
CA SER A 29 -23.16 -15.46 -40.09
C SER A 29 -21.85 -16.15 -39.70
N LEU A 30 -21.39 -17.14 -40.49
CA LEU A 30 -20.09 -17.80 -40.28
C LEU A 30 -18.92 -16.84 -40.50
N ALA A 31 -19.00 -15.96 -41.51
CA ALA A 31 -17.96 -14.96 -41.76
C ALA A 31 -17.87 -13.95 -40.61
N GLU A 32 -19.01 -13.50 -40.08
CA GLU A 32 -19.09 -12.59 -38.94
C GLU A 32 -18.55 -13.24 -37.66
N SER A 33 -18.96 -14.48 -37.36
CA SER A 33 -18.47 -15.23 -36.21
C SER A 33 -16.96 -15.49 -36.27
N ASN A 34 -16.42 -15.82 -37.46
CA ASN A 34 -14.98 -15.97 -37.65
C ASN A 34 -14.23 -14.65 -37.47
N ALA A 35 -14.77 -13.53 -37.96
CA ALA A 35 -14.18 -12.22 -37.77
C ALA A 35 -14.13 -11.83 -36.28
N GLU A 36 -15.20 -12.09 -35.53
CA GLU A 36 -15.22 -11.89 -34.08
C GLU A 36 -14.20 -12.78 -33.37
N ALA A 37 -14.12 -14.07 -33.72
CA ALA A 37 -13.16 -15.00 -33.14
C ALA A 37 -11.71 -14.56 -33.38
N GLU A 38 -11.39 -14.03 -34.56
CA GLU A 38 -10.08 -13.43 -34.82
C GLU A 38 -9.81 -12.19 -33.97
N LEU A 39 -10.78 -11.30 -33.82
CA LEU A 39 -10.64 -10.10 -32.99
C LEU A 39 -10.41 -10.47 -31.52
N PHE A 40 -11.14 -11.44 -30.98
CA PHE A 40 -10.89 -11.95 -29.64
C PHE A 40 -9.49 -12.53 -29.52
N ARG A 41 -9.06 -13.36 -30.49
CA ARG A 41 -7.71 -13.93 -30.48
C ARG A 41 -6.61 -12.87 -30.46
N ARG A 42 -6.77 -11.80 -31.25
CA ARG A 42 -5.86 -10.64 -31.25
C ARG A 42 -5.85 -9.91 -29.90
N LYS A 43 -7.03 -9.65 -29.32
CA LYS A 43 -7.14 -9.04 -27.97
C LYS A 43 -6.49 -9.90 -26.89
N TYR A 44 -6.65 -11.22 -26.95
CA TYR A 44 -5.99 -12.14 -26.03
C TYR A 44 -4.47 -12.08 -26.18
N SER A 45 -3.95 -12.09 -27.40
CA SER A 45 -2.50 -11.97 -27.62
C SER A 45 -1.94 -10.63 -27.15
N ASP A 46 -2.66 -9.52 -27.34
CA ASP A 46 -2.25 -8.20 -26.83
C ASP A 46 -2.27 -8.17 -25.31
N LEU A 47 -3.29 -8.78 -24.69
CA LEU A 47 -3.36 -8.89 -23.23
C LEU A 47 -2.22 -9.75 -22.68
N GLU A 48 -1.88 -10.86 -23.35
CA GLU A 48 -0.77 -11.73 -22.97
C GLU A 48 0.58 -11.00 -23.06
N LEU A 49 0.82 -10.27 -24.16
CA LEU A 49 2.01 -9.42 -24.32
C LEU A 49 2.09 -8.33 -23.25
N ARG A 50 0.96 -7.69 -22.89
CA ARG A 50 0.90 -6.72 -21.78
C ARG A 50 1.21 -7.39 -20.44
N MET A 51 0.70 -8.59 -20.19
CA MET A 51 0.97 -9.35 -18.95
C MET A 51 2.44 -9.79 -18.86
N GLU A 52 3.05 -10.12 -19.99
CA GLU A 52 4.48 -10.44 -20.09
C GLU A 52 5.34 -9.19 -19.88
N ALA A 53 4.99 -8.06 -20.50
CA ALA A 53 5.67 -6.77 -20.32
C ALA A 53 5.59 -6.25 -18.88
N LEU A 54 4.51 -6.55 -18.16
CA LEU A 54 4.34 -6.25 -16.74
C LEU A 54 5.15 -7.21 -15.83
N GLY A 55 5.85 -8.20 -16.39
CA GLY A 55 6.68 -9.15 -15.64
C GLY A 55 5.88 -10.16 -14.79
N LEU A 56 4.55 -10.17 -14.92
CA LEU A 56 3.67 -11.03 -14.12
C LEU A 56 3.75 -12.51 -14.53
N ALA A 57 4.17 -12.80 -15.77
CA ALA A 57 4.42 -14.17 -16.23
C ALA A 57 5.62 -14.83 -15.50
N SER A 58 6.67 -14.07 -15.16
CA SER A 58 7.77 -14.56 -14.32
C SER A 58 7.35 -14.66 -12.86
N ALA A 59 6.50 -13.74 -12.38
CA ALA A 59 5.99 -13.79 -11.01
C ALA A 59 5.17 -15.06 -10.73
N ASN A 60 4.44 -15.59 -11.72
CA ASN A 60 3.59 -16.77 -11.50
C ASN A 60 4.39 -18.09 -11.39
N LYS A 61 5.51 -18.22 -12.12
CA LYS A 61 6.37 -19.42 -12.08
C LYS A 61 7.28 -19.44 -10.85
N ASP A 62 7.70 -18.27 -10.38
CA ASP A 62 8.54 -18.13 -9.19
C ASP A 62 7.76 -17.83 -7.92
N ARG A 63 6.43 -17.67 -7.97
CA ARG A 63 5.61 -17.39 -6.78
C ARG A 63 5.86 -18.37 -5.65
N GLY A 64 5.90 -19.68 -5.94
CA GLY A 64 6.18 -20.69 -4.91
C GLY A 64 7.60 -20.61 -4.36
N LYS A 65 8.60 -20.33 -5.20
CA LYS A 65 10.00 -20.15 -4.74
C LYS A 65 10.18 -18.85 -3.96
N LEU A 66 9.45 -17.81 -4.33
CA LEU A 66 9.50 -16.49 -3.70
C LEU A 66 8.76 -16.52 -2.37
N GLU A 67 7.61 -17.20 -2.29
CA GLU A 67 6.91 -17.51 -1.04
C GLU A 67 7.77 -18.37 -0.11
N GLN A 68 8.46 -19.38 -0.63
CA GLN A 68 9.36 -20.23 0.17
C GLN A 68 10.60 -19.46 0.67
N ARG A 69 11.18 -18.58 -0.16
CA ARG A 69 12.28 -17.68 0.26
C ARG A 69 11.80 -16.64 1.27
N LEU A 70 10.59 -16.12 1.12
CA LEU A 70 10.00 -15.17 2.05
C LEU A 70 9.74 -15.85 3.40
N LEU A 71 9.20 -17.07 3.40
CA LEU A 71 9.01 -17.87 4.61
C LEU A 71 10.33 -18.16 5.31
N ALA A 72 11.37 -18.54 4.57
CA ALA A 72 12.71 -18.74 5.12
C ALA A 72 13.26 -17.45 5.75
N ALA A 73 13.23 -16.33 5.01
CA ALA A 73 13.72 -15.05 5.51
C ALA A 73 12.94 -14.54 6.74
N VAL A 74 11.63 -14.77 6.80
CA VAL A 74 10.81 -14.42 7.96
C VAL A 74 11.14 -15.32 9.15
N SER A 75 11.33 -16.63 8.93
CA SER A 75 11.75 -17.56 9.98
C SER A 75 13.13 -17.21 10.54
N ASP A 76 14.09 -16.91 9.66
CA ASP A 76 15.44 -16.50 10.06
C ASP A 76 15.40 -15.19 10.85
N LEU A 77 14.57 -14.23 10.43
CA LEU A 77 14.37 -12.97 11.15
C LEU A 77 13.74 -13.20 12.53
N GLN A 78 12.77 -14.10 12.65
CA GLN A 78 12.16 -14.47 13.94
C GLN A 78 13.17 -15.12 14.88
N LEU A 79 14.01 -16.03 14.36
CA LEU A 79 15.06 -16.68 15.13
C LEU A 79 16.08 -15.65 15.64
N ALA A 80 16.56 -14.77 14.75
CA ALA A 80 17.49 -13.70 15.11
C ALA A 80 16.88 -12.71 16.12
N GLN A 81 15.58 -12.42 16.01
CA GLN A 81 14.88 -11.59 17.00
C GLN A 81 14.81 -12.26 18.36
N LYS A 82 14.57 -13.57 18.42
CA LYS A 82 14.52 -14.34 19.66
C LYS A 82 15.89 -14.39 20.35
N GLU A 83 16.96 -14.73 19.62
CA GLU A 83 18.32 -14.70 20.15
C GLU A 83 18.68 -13.30 20.67
N ARG A 84 18.34 -12.26 19.91
CA ARG A 84 18.56 -10.87 20.33
C ARG A 84 17.80 -10.52 21.62
N HIS A 85 16.61 -11.07 21.83
CA HIS A 85 15.88 -10.92 23.10
C HIS A 85 16.57 -11.65 24.24
N GLU A 86 17.02 -12.88 24.03
CA GLU A 86 17.74 -13.66 25.06
C GLU A 86 19.04 -12.98 25.49
N TYR A 87 19.83 -12.46 24.55
CA TYR A 87 21.03 -11.67 24.85
C TYR A 87 20.72 -10.41 25.66
N ARG A 88 19.61 -9.74 25.39
CA ARG A 88 19.19 -8.55 26.16
C ARG A 88 18.83 -8.89 27.58
N ASP A 89 18.06 -9.96 27.79
CA ASP A 89 17.67 -10.39 29.13
C ASP A 89 18.90 -10.81 29.95
N GLN A 90 19.90 -11.44 29.31
CA GLN A 90 21.19 -11.72 29.96
C GLN A 90 21.96 -10.44 30.30
N MET A 91 22.01 -9.46 29.39
CA MET A 91 22.67 -8.18 29.63
C MET A 91 21.99 -7.36 30.74
N LEU A 92 20.66 -7.36 30.82
CA LEU A 92 19.93 -6.71 31.90
C LEU A 92 20.24 -7.35 33.26
N ARG A 93 20.25 -8.69 33.31
CA ARG A 93 20.62 -9.43 34.52
C ARG A 93 22.07 -9.17 34.94
N LEU A 94 22.99 -9.07 33.99
CA LEU A 94 24.38 -8.70 34.26
C LEU A 94 24.49 -7.27 34.80
N ASN A 95 23.78 -6.31 34.18
CA ASN A 95 23.75 -4.92 34.61
C ASN A 95 23.24 -4.81 36.05
N GLU A 96 22.14 -5.50 36.38
CA GLU A 96 21.59 -5.51 37.73
C GLU A 96 22.55 -6.14 38.76
N ALA A 97 23.24 -7.24 38.39
CA ALA A 97 24.25 -7.86 39.23
C ALA A 97 25.46 -6.95 39.47
N MET A 98 25.88 -6.20 38.43
CA MET A 98 26.99 -5.24 38.50
C MET A 98 26.63 -4.03 39.39
N LEU A 99 25.41 -3.50 39.28
CA LEU A 99 24.90 -2.44 40.16
C LEU A 99 24.89 -2.88 41.62
N ARG A 100 24.39 -4.10 41.90
CA ARG A 100 24.38 -4.66 43.26
C ARG A 100 25.80 -4.85 43.81
N TYR A 101 26.75 -5.24 42.97
CA TYR A 101 28.17 -5.37 43.35
C TYR A 101 28.82 -4.02 43.65
N LEU A 102 28.58 -2.99 42.83
CA LEU A 102 29.11 -1.63 43.05
C LEU A 102 28.54 -0.97 44.32
N GLN A 103 27.26 -1.21 44.61
CA GLN A 103 26.60 -0.71 45.82
C GLN A 103 27.11 -1.37 47.10
N THR A 104 27.53 -2.64 47.03
CA THR A 104 28.03 -3.41 48.18
C THR A 104 29.54 -3.29 48.39
N SER A 105 30.32 -2.97 47.35
CA SER A 105 31.72 -2.61 47.48
C SER A 105 31.86 -1.24 48.17
N GLN A 106 32.46 -1.19 49.35
CA GLN A 106 32.88 0.05 50.02
C GLN A 106 34.41 0.17 49.90
N GLY A 107 34.92 0.88 48.88
CA GLY A 107 36.38 1.14 48.78
C GLY A 107 36.98 1.26 47.38
N GLY A 108 36.20 1.09 46.31
CA GLY A 108 36.68 1.25 44.93
C GLY A 108 36.71 2.71 44.44
N ASP A 109 37.76 3.05 43.68
CA ASP A 109 38.07 4.35 43.06
C ASP A 109 36.81 5.06 42.51
N ALA A 110 36.59 6.32 42.92
CA ALA A 110 35.35 7.06 42.63
C ALA A 110 35.12 7.25 41.12
N GLN A 111 36.21 7.34 40.35
CA GLN A 111 36.21 7.44 38.89
C GLN A 111 35.67 6.15 38.24
N ALA A 112 36.14 4.98 38.70
CA ALA A 112 35.71 3.68 38.16
C ALA A 112 34.23 3.37 38.44
N ARG A 113 33.67 3.90 39.54
CA ARG A 113 32.22 3.80 39.81
C ARG A 113 31.41 4.64 38.83
N MET A 114 31.85 5.87 38.58
CA MET A 114 31.17 6.79 37.67
C MET A 114 31.21 6.30 36.22
N ASP A 115 32.33 5.74 35.76
CA ASP A 115 32.46 5.18 34.42
C ASP A 115 31.53 3.97 34.24
N VAL A 116 31.47 3.07 35.22
CA VAL A 116 30.57 1.92 35.15
C VAL A 116 29.10 2.35 35.25
N GLU A 117 28.72 3.31 36.10
CA GLU A 117 27.35 3.83 36.12
C GLU A 117 26.94 4.49 34.80
N THR A 118 27.87 5.16 34.13
CA THR A 118 27.63 5.79 32.82
C THR A 118 27.40 4.74 31.75
N GLU A 119 28.22 3.70 31.71
CA GLU A 119 28.05 2.57 30.78
C GLU A 119 26.80 1.74 31.10
N LEU A 120 26.45 1.57 32.37
CA LEU A 120 25.21 0.87 32.73
C LEU A 120 23.97 1.67 32.34
N ARG A 121 24.01 3.01 32.39
CA ARG A 121 22.95 3.89 31.88
C ARG A 121 22.84 3.81 30.36
N SER A 122 23.96 3.85 29.64
CA SER A 122 23.99 3.75 28.17
C SER A 122 23.43 2.41 27.68
N ILE A 123 23.79 1.31 28.35
CA ILE A 123 23.29 -0.03 28.07
C ILE A 123 21.79 -0.13 28.36
N ASN A 124 21.31 0.46 29.46
CA ASN A 124 19.87 0.44 29.78
C ASN A 124 19.03 1.21 28.76
N GLU A 125 19.53 2.34 28.26
CA GLU A 125 18.91 3.10 27.16
C GLU A 125 18.90 2.31 25.84
N LEU A 126 19.99 1.61 25.53
CA LEU A 126 20.08 0.74 24.36
C LEU A 126 19.11 -0.43 24.45
N VAL A 127 19.01 -1.09 25.61
CA VAL A 127 18.08 -2.21 25.80
C VAL A 127 16.63 -1.73 25.69
N THR A 128 16.25 -0.64 26.36
CA THR A 128 14.88 -0.06 26.30
C THR A 128 14.48 0.43 24.92
N ARG A 129 15.39 1.09 24.18
CA ARG A 129 15.15 1.47 22.77
C ARG A 129 14.95 0.27 21.86
N SER A 130 15.43 -0.89 22.27
CA SER A 130 15.51 -2.09 21.44
C SER A 130 14.50 -3.19 21.80
N THR A 131 13.92 -3.13 23.01
CA THR A 131 12.67 -3.80 23.40
C THR A 131 11.47 -3.17 22.72
N ASN A 132 11.51 -1.85 22.53
CA ASN A 132 10.59 -1.11 21.67
C ASN A 132 11.14 -1.16 20.23
N GLY A 133 11.19 -2.35 19.64
CA GLY A 133 11.61 -2.52 18.23
C GLY A 133 10.91 -1.48 17.37
N PRO A 134 11.60 -0.87 16.37
CA PRO A 134 11.42 0.52 16.00
C PRO A 134 9.96 0.93 16.13
N ASP A 135 9.62 1.48 17.30
CA ASP A 135 8.59 2.49 17.34
C ASP A 135 9.22 3.61 16.51
N ALA A 136 9.04 3.52 15.18
CA ALA A 136 8.79 4.71 14.42
C ALA A 136 7.80 5.46 15.31
N PRO A 137 8.22 6.61 15.88
CA PRO A 137 7.43 7.30 16.89
C PRO A 137 6.02 7.27 16.35
N GLN A 138 5.10 6.56 17.04
CA GLN A 138 3.72 6.49 16.59
C GLN A 138 3.41 7.92 16.25
N PRO A 139 3.11 8.24 14.97
CA PRO A 139 3.03 9.62 14.58
C PRO A 139 1.96 10.16 15.50
N SER A 140 2.41 10.99 16.43
CA SER A 140 1.51 11.70 17.29
C SER A 140 0.60 12.44 16.32
N LEU A 141 -0.57 12.90 16.77
CA LEU A 141 -1.45 13.70 15.92
C LEU A 141 -0.73 14.87 15.19
N MET A 142 0.49 15.19 15.65
CA MET A 142 1.40 16.23 15.21
C MET A 142 2.50 15.81 14.20
N ASP A 143 2.73 14.51 13.93
CA ASP A 143 3.87 14.03 13.11
C ASP A 143 3.45 13.22 11.88
N GLY A 144 2.32 13.57 11.26
CA GLY A 144 1.98 13.00 9.96
C GLY A 144 2.98 13.43 8.88
N SER A 145 3.09 12.64 7.81
CA SER A 145 3.86 12.96 6.62
C SER A 145 3.07 12.62 5.37
N VAL A 146 3.24 13.44 4.32
CA VAL A 146 2.67 13.18 3.00
C VAL A 146 3.37 11.98 2.35
N ILE A 147 2.61 10.94 2.04
CA ILE A 147 3.10 9.74 1.33
C ILE A 147 3.03 9.97 -0.19
N SER A 148 1.95 10.58 -0.67
CA SER A 148 1.72 10.74 -2.11
C SER A 148 0.88 11.97 -2.39
N VAL A 149 1.19 12.66 -3.49
CA VAL A 149 0.44 13.81 -3.98
C VAL A 149 0.02 13.49 -5.42
N LYS A 150 -1.27 13.65 -5.70
CA LYS A 150 -1.83 13.62 -7.05
C LYS A 150 -2.32 15.01 -7.41
N ASP A 151 -1.47 15.75 -8.11
CA ASP A 151 -1.72 17.14 -8.50
C ASP A 151 -2.96 17.28 -9.42
N GLU A 152 -3.20 16.31 -10.29
CA GLU A 152 -4.34 16.29 -11.23
C GLU A 152 -5.72 16.33 -10.52
N TRP A 153 -5.78 15.90 -9.25
CA TRP A 153 -7.02 15.76 -8.48
C TRP A 153 -6.99 16.60 -7.20
N SER A 154 -5.94 17.41 -7.01
CA SER A 154 -5.66 18.12 -5.74
C SER A 154 -5.77 17.18 -4.52
N PHE A 155 -5.31 15.93 -4.67
CA PHE A 155 -5.52 14.86 -3.70
C PHE A 155 -4.19 14.45 -3.06
N VAL A 156 -4.17 14.42 -1.74
CA VAL A 156 -2.98 14.14 -0.93
C VAL A 156 -3.26 12.94 -0.04
N VAL A 157 -2.32 12.00 0.00
CA VAL A 157 -2.37 10.83 0.88
C VAL A 157 -1.39 11.01 2.03
N GLY A 158 -1.92 10.96 3.26
CA GLY A 158 -1.13 11.03 4.49
C GLY A 158 -0.99 9.68 5.18
N ASN A 159 0.08 9.51 5.96
CA ASN A 159 0.31 8.35 6.84
C ASN A 159 -0.48 8.40 8.18
N LEU A 160 -1.52 9.23 8.25
CA LEU A 160 -2.38 9.38 9.41
C LEU A 160 -3.75 8.77 9.08
N GLY A 161 -4.34 8.03 10.00
CA GLY A 161 -5.61 7.35 9.79
C GLY A 161 -6.48 7.35 11.05
N GLU A 162 -7.47 6.45 11.06
CA GLU A 162 -8.42 6.31 12.16
C GLU A 162 -7.74 5.95 13.49
N ARG A 163 -6.65 5.15 13.44
CA ARG A 163 -5.87 4.80 14.64
C ARG A 163 -5.22 6.01 15.30
N GLN A 164 -4.96 7.06 14.53
CA GLN A 164 -4.48 8.34 15.03
C GLN A 164 -5.64 9.28 15.40
N GLY A 165 -6.90 8.94 15.13
CA GLY A 165 -8.06 9.79 15.44
C GLY A 165 -8.47 10.75 14.33
N VAL A 166 -7.94 10.56 13.11
CA VAL A 166 -8.38 11.33 11.94
C VAL A 166 -9.81 10.95 11.57
N LYS A 167 -10.65 11.96 11.31
CA LYS A 167 -12.03 11.76 10.85
C LYS A 167 -12.27 12.44 9.51
N ILE A 168 -13.23 11.91 8.76
CA ILE A 168 -13.73 12.53 7.54
C ILE A 168 -14.24 13.95 7.88
N GLY A 169 -13.86 14.94 7.07
CA GLY A 169 -14.20 16.34 7.25
C GLY A 169 -13.24 17.14 8.14
N MET A 170 -12.30 16.48 8.83
CA MET A 170 -11.32 17.14 9.69
C MET A 170 -10.35 17.99 8.86
N PRO A 171 -10.09 19.26 9.25
CA PRO A 171 -9.09 20.09 8.59
C PRO A 171 -7.68 19.66 9.01
N MET A 172 -6.76 19.70 8.06
CA MET A 172 -5.35 19.39 8.26
C MET A 172 -4.49 20.48 7.65
N ARG A 173 -3.31 20.71 8.22
CA ARG A 173 -2.33 21.70 7.73
C ARG A 173 -1.07 20.99 7.25
N VAL A 174 -0.57 21.41 6.10
CA VAL A 174 0.74 21.00 5.58
C VAL A 174 1.77 22.02 6.02
N ILE A 175 2.82 21.57 6.71
CA ILE A 175 3.88 22.40 7.25
C ILE A 175 5.21 21.96 6.65
N ARG A 176 6.00 22.92 6.17
CA ARG A 176 7.39 22.73 5.72
C ARG A 176 8.24 23.86 6.26
N ASN A 177 9.36 23.53 6.89
CA ASN A 177 10.26 24.51 7.51
C ASN A 177 9.53 25.49 8.45
N ASP A 178 8.60 24.97 9.26
CA ASP A 178 7.79 25.73 10.23
C ASP A 178 6.83 26.77 9.61
N ARG A 179 6.62 26.71 8.28
CA ARG A 179 5.62 27.51 7.56
C ARG A 179 4.48 26.65 7.07
N LYS A 180 3.25 27.17 7.22
CA LYS A 180 2.04 26.57 6.64
C LYS A 180 2.05 26.79 5.13
N ILE A 181 1.94 25.70 4.37
CA ILE A 181 1.87 25.72 2.90
C ILE A 181 0.42 25.67 2.43
N ALA A 182 -0.38 24.78 3.02
CA ALA A 182 -1.74 24.53 2.58
C ALA A 182 -2.63 24.00 3.70
N THR A 183 -3.93 24.24 3.57
CA THR A 183 -4.99 23.62 4.36
C THR A 183 -5.64 22.53 3.51
N LEU A 184 -5.73 21.33 4.07
CA LEU A 184 -6.37 20.16 3.49
C LEU A 184 -7.66 19.82 4.25
N ARG A 185 -8.62 19.18 3.59
CA ARG A 185 -9.77 18.55 4.26
C ARG A 185 -9.80 17.05 3.96
N VAL A 186 -9.92 16.26 5.00
CA VAL A 186 -9.98 14.81 4.90
C VAL A 186 -11.29 14.38 4.23
N VAL A 187 -11.21 13.54 3.21
CA VAL A 187 -12.36 13.00 2.47
C VAL A 187 -12.51 11.49 2.63
N ASP A 188 -11.41 10.79 2.88
CA ASP A 188 -11.40 9.34 3.12
C ASP A 188 -10.41 9.01 4.24
N VAL A 189 -10.77 8.05 5.10
CA VAL A 189 -9.92 7.60 6.21
C VAL A 189 -9.95 6.08 6.26
N ARG A 190 -8.76 5.49 6.36
CA ARG A 190 -8.55 4.07 6.63
C ARG A 190 -7.82 3.90 7.95
N GLN A 191 -7.61 2.65 8.36
CA GLN A 191 -6.96 2.34 9.65
C GLN A 191 -5.59 3.01 9.84
N LYS A 192 -4.80 3.20 8.77
CA LYS A 192 -3.41 3.73 8.86
C LYS A 192 -3.10 4.86 7.87
N ILE A 193 -4.05 5.25 7.02
CA ILE A 193 -3.85 6.27 5.98
C ILE A 193 -5.11 7.11 5.82
N CYS A 194 -4.97 8.34 5.34
CA CYS A 194 -6.08 9.22 5.00
C CYS A 194 -5.85 9.86 3.64
N GLY A 195 -6.95 10.09 2.94
CA GLY A 195 -7.01 10.90 1.73
C GLY A 195 -7.60 12.26 2.08
N ALA A 196 -6.90 13.32 1.69
CA ALA A 196 -7.33 14.69 1.91
C ALA A 196 -7.24 15.51 0.61
N VAL A 197 -8.16 16.45 0.45
CA VAL A 197 -8.20 17.37 -0.69
C VAL A 197 -7.69 18.75 -0.29
N ILE A 198 -7.00 19.43 -1.19
CA ILE A 198 -6.48 20.78 -0.96
C ILE A 198 -7.64 21.79 -1.00
N GLN A 199 -7.76 22.62 0.04
CA GLN A 199 -8.78 23.67 0.12
C GLN A 199 -8.22 25.05 -0.14
N GLU A 200 -7.14 25.37 0.56
CA GLU A 200 -6.52 26.68 0.49
C GLU A 200 -5.01 26.47 0.44
N MET A 201 -4.36 27.21 -0.44
CA MET A 201 -2.90 27.28 -0.50
C MET A 201 -2.48 28.68 -0.04
N ASP A 202 -1.55 28.74 0.91
CA ASP A 202 -1.01 30.02 1.41
C ASP A 202 -0.10 30.69 0.37
N SER A 203 0.40 29.94 -0.62
CA SER A 203 1.24 30.47 -1.69
C SER A 203 1.11 29.66 -2.97
N GLU A 204 0.74 30.29 -4.09
CA GLU A 204 0.68 29.66 -5.43
C GLU A 204 2.04 29.10 -5.91
N LYS A 205 3.14 29.60 -5.34
CA LYS A 205 4.51 29.16 -5.66
C LYS A 205 4.94 27.89 -4.91
N GLU A 206 4.30 27.54 -3.80
CA GLU A 206 4.70 26.41 -2.97
C GLU A 206 3.76 25.21 -3.16
N LYS A 207 4.24 24.22 -3.93
CA LYS A 207 3.52 22.94 -4.09
C LYS A 207 3.82 21.99 -2.92
N ILE A 208 2.81 21.22 -2.54
CA ILE A 208 2.92 20.12 -1.57
C ILE A 208 3.82 19.04 -2.19
N ARG A 209 4.72 18.47 -1.39
CA ARG A 209 5.64 17.41 -1.81
C ARG A 209 5.55 16.23 -0.86
N VAL A 210 5.95 15.07 -1.37
CA VAL A 210 6.13 13.86 -0.56
C VAL A 210 7.18 14.16 0.52
N GLY A 211 6.84 13.80 1.76
CA GLY A 211 7.68 14.06 2.95
C GLY A 211 7.33 15.33 3.72
N ASP A 212 6.40 16.17 3.26
CA ASP A 212 5.93 17.31 4.04
C ASP A 212 5.23 16.87 5.32
N ARG A 213 5.37 17.65 6.39
CA ARG A 213 4.72 17.37 7.68
C ARG A 213 3.24 17.70 7.61
N LEU A 214 2.41 16.77 8.06
CA LEU A 214 0.96 16.91 8.19
C LEU A 214 0.62 17.02 9.67
N GLN A 215 -0.06 18.12 10.01
CA GLN A 215 -0.57 18.35 11.36
C GLN A 215 -2.10 18.41 11.31
N VAL A 216 -2.75 17.65 12.18
CA VAL A 216 -4.20 17.69 12.31
C VAL A 216 -4.57 18.85 13.23
N ASP A 217 -5.46 19.73 12.77
CA ASP A 217 -5.97 20.79 13.61
C ASP A 217 -7.17 20.28 14.40
N ALA A 218 -6.91 19.65 15.54
CA ALA A 218 -7.94 19.31 16.50
C ALA A 218 -8.29 20.58 17.32
N GLN A 219 -8.82 21.61 16.69
CA GLN A 219 -9.55 22.63 17.44
C GLN A 219 -10.89 22.03 17.87
N PRO A 220 -11.16 21.89 19.17
CA PRO A 220 -12.47 21.50 19.66
C PRO A 220 -13.40 22.70 19.48
N ASN A 221 -14.05 22.80 18.31
CA ASN A 221 -15.20 23.68 18.18
C ASN A 221 -16.37 23.08 18.96
N VAL A 222 -16.36 23.31 20.28
CA VAL A 222 -17.57 23.30 21.10
C VAL A 222 -17.88 24.75 21.44
N SER A 223 -18.66 25.38 20.59
CA SER A 223 -19.59 26.43 21.03
C SER A 223 -20.98 25.87 20.79
N LEU A 224 -21.43 25.08 21.77
CA LEU A 224 -22.85 24.79 21.93
C LEU A 224 -23.55 26.13 22.19
N LYS A 225 -24.55 26.41 21.37
CA LYS A 225 -25.51 27.48 21.56
C LYS A 225 -26.77 26.90 22.18
#